data_AF-A0A0J1H7A3-F1
#
_entry.id   AF-A0A0J1H7A3-F1
#
_cell.length_a   1.000
_cell.length_b   1.000
_cell.length_c   1.000
_cell.angle_alpha   90.00
_cell.angle_beta   90.00
_cell.angle_gamma   90.00
#
_symmetry.space_group_name_H-M   'P 1'
#
loop_
_entity.id
_entity.type
_entity.pdbx_description
1 polymer ?
#
loop_
_entity_poly.entity_id
_entity_poly.type
_entity_poly.pdbx_seq_one_letter_code
_entity_poly.pdbx_strand_id
1 'polypeptide(L)'
;MRQSVYLRLAVFFIQLDLQREAAQWRHEHRRIQVHIPHLSVHIRRDIGIDKEQFIASDRLLTPAGRKTQRLRNKYRSRLVT
;
A
#
# COMPACT_ATOMS: atom_id res chain seq x y z
N MET A 1 -25.09 -0.67 31.06
CA MET A 1 -24.22 0.00 30.07
C MET A 1 -22.85 -0.72 29.88
N ARG A 2 -22.82 -2.05 29.73
CA ARG A 2 -21.58 -2.84 29.51
C ARG A 2 -21.40 -3.28 28.05
N GLN A 3 -22.46 -3.24 27.24
CA GLN A 3 -22.47 -3.69 25.84
C GLN A 3 -21.65 -2.78 24.91
N SER A 4 -21.55 -1.49 25.23
CA SER A 4 -20.76 -0.52 24.46
C SER A 4 -19.26 -0.82 24.49
N VAL A 5 -18.75 -1.38 25.59
CA VAL A 5 -17.32 -1.76 25.72
C VAL A 5 -16.98 -2.92 24.79
N TYR A 6 -17.86 -3.93 24.73
CA TYR A 6 -17.68 -5.07 23.82
C TYR A 6 -17.73 -4.66 22.35
N LEU A 7 -18.68 -3.79 21.98
CA LEU A 7 -18.74 -3.24 20.61
C LEU A 7 -17.45 -2.49 20.25
N ARG A 8 -16.92 -1.70 21.17
CA ARG A 8 -15.70 -0.92 20.95
C ARG A 8 -14.47 -1.82 20.78
N LEU A 9 -14.38 -2.89 21.57
CA LEU A 9 -13.33 -3.90 21.42
C LEU A 9 -13.47 -4.69 20.12
N ALA A 10 -14.70 -5.10 19.75
CA ALA A 10 -14.95 -5.82 18.50
C ALA A 10 -14.51 -5.00 17.28
N VAL A 11 -14.88 -3.72 17.23
CA VAL A 11 -14.44 -2.80 16.17
C VAL A 11 -12.91 -2.67 16.13
N PHE A 12 -12.27 -2.56 17.30
CA PHE A 12 -10.82 -2.47 17.38
C PHE A 12 -10.12 -3.73 16.84
N PHE A 13 -10.61 -4.92 17.20
CA PHE A 13 -10.06 -6.18 16.70
C PHE A 13 -10.23 -6.33 15.19
N ILE A 14 -11.41 -5.98 14.65
CA ILE A 14 -11.66 -6.01 13.20
C ILE A 14 -10.69 -5.07 12.46
N GLN A 15 -10.49 -3.85 12.98
CA GLN A 15 -9.55 -2.90 12.38
C GLN A 15 -8.11 -3.41 12.39
N LEU A 16 -7.68 -4.03 13.48
CA LEU A 16 -6.35 -4.64 13.58
C LEU A 16 -6.17 -5.77 12.58
N ASP A 17 -7.18 -6.62 12.43
CA ASP A 17 -7.11 -7.77 11.51
C ASP A 17 -7.05 -7.29 10.06
N LEU A 18 -7.88 -6.31 9.70
CA LEU A 18 -7.87 -5.69 8.39
C LEU A 18 -6.51 -5.06 8.06
N GLN A 19 -5.86 -4.43 9.05
CA GLN A 19 -4.53 -3.86 8.86
C GLN A 19 -3.45 -4.92 8.65
N ARG A 20 -3.54 -6.04 9.37
CA ARG A 20 -2.63 -7.19 9.22
C ARG A 20 -2.78 -7.83 7.85
N GLU A 21 -4.01 -8.13 7.46
CA GLU A 21 -4.32 -8.71 6.16
C GLU A 21 -3.88 -7.77 5.03
N ALA A 22 -4.17 -6.47 5.13
CA ALA A 22 -3.70 -5.50 4.14
C ALA A 22 -2.17 -5.38 4.09
N ALA A 23 -1.46 -5.62 5.21
CA ALA A 23 0.00 -5.65 5.23
C ALA A 23 0.56 -6.92 4.59
N GLN A 24 -0.04 -8.08 4.87
CA GLN A 24 0.29 -9.37 4.24
C GLN A 24 0.00 -9.35 2.75
N TRP A 25 -1.19 -8.89 2.36
CA TRP A 25 -1.58 -8.67 0.98
C TRP A 25 -0.57 -7.79 0.26
N ARG A 26 -0.19 -6.64 0.85
CA ARG A 26 0.85 -5.77 0.26
C ARG A 26 2.21 -6.44 0.21
N HIS A 27 2.57 -7.31 1.15
CA HIS A 27 3.85 -8.01 1.13
C HIS A 27 3.90 -9.03 -0.02
N GLU A 28 2.85 -9.82 -0.18
CA GLU A 28 2.71 -10.83 -1.23
C GLU A 28 2.54 -10.18 -2.61
N HIS A 29 1.67 -9.18 -2.71
CA HIS A 29 1.30 -8.58 -3.99
C HIS A 29 2.25 -7.48 -4.46
N ARG A 30 3.20 -7.00 -3.63
CA ARG A 30 4.22 -6.02 -4.05
C ARG A 30 5.14 -6.56 -5.15
N ARG A 31 5.28 -7.87 -5.28
CA ARG A 31 6.21 -8.52 -6.23
C ARG A 31 5.49 -9.36 -7.30
N ILE A 32 4.20 -9.13 -7.54
CA ILE A 32 3.51 -9.82 -8.63
C ILE A 32 4.03 -9.23 -9.95
N GLN A 33 4.89 -9.99 -10.62
CA GLN A 33 5.25 -9.78 -12.01
C GLN A 33 4.04 -10.15 -12.86
N VAL A 34 3.46 -9.16 -13.52
CA VAL A 34 2.36 -9.39 -14.45
C VAL A 34 2.97 -9.70 -15.81
N HIS A 35 3.21 -10.99 -16.08
CA HIS A 35 3.79 -11.42 -17.35
C HIS A 35 2.73 -11.37 -18.46
N ILE A 36 2.61 -10.23 -19.14
CA ILE A 36 1.73 -10.05 -20.30
C ILE A 36 2.60 -9.89 -21.57
N PRO A 37 2.91 -11.00 -22.28
CA PRO A 37 3.89 -10.99 -23.36
C PRO A 37 3.43 -10.22 -24.61
N HIS A 38 2.13 -10.03 -24.80
CA HIS A 38 1.55 -9.46 -26.02
C HIS A 38 1.02 -8.03 -25.86
N LEU A 39 1.26 -7.38 -24.72
CA LEU A 39 0.72 -6.04 -24.48
C LEU A 39 1.66 -4.95 -24.99
N SER A 40 1.12 -4.05 -25.80
CA SER A 40 1.85 -2.89 -26.31
C SER A 40 2.39 -2.03 -25.16
N VAL A 41 3.54 -1.39 -25.38
CA VAL A 41 4.21 -0.54 -24.37
C VAL A 41 3.31 0.62 -23.94
N HIS A 42 2.50 1.15 -24.86
CA HIS A 42 1.56 2.23 -24.59
C HIS A 42 0.41 1.77 -23.69
N ILE A 43 -0.23 0.65 -24.00
CA ILE A 43 -1.33 0.10 -23.20
C ILE A 43 -0.82 -0.29 -21.79
N ARG A 44 0.39 -0.85 -21.71
CA ARG A 44 1.02 -1.19 -20.42
C ARG A 44 1.25 0.04 -19.54
N ARG A 45 1.63 1.17 -20.16
CA ARG A 45 1.82 2.46 -19.48
C ARG A 45 0.52 3.00 -18.91
N ASP A 46 -0.58 2.88 -19.65
CA ASP A 46 -1.90 3.38 -19.25
C ASP A 46 -2.52 2.53 -18.13
N ILE A 47 -2.26 1.22 -18.12
CA ILE A 47 -2.66 0.31 -17.03
C ILE A 47 -1.79 0.53 -15.77
N GLY A 48 -0.71 1.30 -15.87
CA GLY A 48 0.18 1.59 -14.74
C GLY A 48 1.19 0.48 -14.43
N ILE A 49 1.47 -0.39 -15.40
CA ILE A 49 2.51 -1.42 -15.30
C ILE A 49 3.83 -0.80 -15.80
N ASP A 50 4.89 -0.96 -15.03
CA ASP A 50 6.22 -0.47 -15.37
C ASP A 50 6.87 -1.32 -16.48
N LYS A 51 7.95 -0.82 -17.08
CA LYS A 51 8.69 -1.51 -18.16
C LYS A 51 9.14 -2.91 -17.77
N GLU A 52 9.38 -3.13 -16.47
CA GLU A 52 9.83 -4.39 -15.86
C GLU A 52 8.68 -5.31 -15.41
N GLN A 53 7.46 -5.14 -15.92
CA GLN A 53 6.26 -5.96 -15.60
C GLN A 53 5.77 -5.86 -14.14
N PHE A 54 6.36 -4.99 -13.34
CA PHE A 54 5.85 -4.68 -12.01
C PHE A 54 4.73 -3.65 -12.08
N ILE A 55 3.70 -3.80 -11.25
CA ILE A 55 2.70 -2.74 -11.06
C ILE A 55 3.43 -1.54 -10.45
N ALA A 56 3.45 -0.40 -11.15
CA ALA A 56 4.15 0.79 -10.71
C ALA A 56 3.40 1.41 -9.52
N SER A 57 3.65 0.91 -8.31
CA SER A 57 3.09 1.49 -7.07
C SER A 57 3.47 2.97 -6.91
N ASP A 58 4.54 3.41 -7.57
CA ASP A 58 5.02 4.80 -7.57
C ASP A 58 4.11 5.76 -8.37
N ARG A 59 3.29 5.25 -9.31
CA ARG A 59 2.30 6.06 -10.05
C ARG A 59 1.00 6.30 -9.28
N LEU A 60 0.70 5.51 -8.26
CA LEU A 60 -0.47 5.72 -7.40
C LEU A 60 -0.30 6.94 -6.47
N LEU A 61 0.93 7.43 -6.32
CA LEU A 61 1.22 8.61 -5.51
C LEU A 61 1.56 9.79 -6.43
N THR A 62 0.70 10.82 -6.40
CA THR A 62 0.97 12.17 -6.92
C THR A 62 2.37 12.63 -6.46
N PRO A 63 3.13 13.42 -7.23
CA PRO A 63 4.46 13.90 -6.83
C PRO A 63 4.52 14.49 -5.40
N ALA A 64 3.44 15.16 -4.99
CA ALA A 64 3.22 15.63 -3.62
C ALA A 64 3.20 14.47 -2.59
N GLY A 65 2.50 13.38 -2.88
CA GLY A 65 2.44 12.18 -2.04
C GLY A 65 3.80 11.50 -1.86
N ARG A 66 4.66 11.51 -2.89
CA ARG A 66 6.04 10.98 -2.77
C ARG A 66 6.89 11.86 -1.84
N LYS A 67 6.75 13.18 -1.94
CA LYS A 67 7.46 14.13 -1.08
C LYS A 67 7.04 13.98 0.38
N THR A 68 5.74 13.88 0.66
CA THR A 68 5.22 13.68 2.02
C THR A 68 5.66 12.35 2.60
N GLN A 69 5.65 11.26 1.83
CA GLN A 69 6.15 9.94 2.27
C GLN A 69 7.65 10.00 2.61
N ARG A 70 8.48 10.63 1.76
CA ARG A 70 9.92 10.82 2.03
C ARG A 70 10.16 11.63 3.29
N LEU A 71 9.47 12.76 3.45
CA LEU A 71 9.59 13.59 4.65
C LEU A 71 9.15 12.79 5.89
N ARG A 72 8.01 12.10 5.83
CA ARG A 72 7.53 11.25 6.92
C ARG A 72 8.59 10.22 7.34
N ASN A 73 9.18 9.50 6.39
CA ASN A 73 10.22 8.52 6.70
C ASN A 73 11.48 9.17 7.30
N LYS A 74 11.91 10.32 6.77
CA LYS A 74 13.06 11.09 7.29
C LYS A 74 12.84 11.52 8.74
N TYR A 75 11.67 12.05 9.06
CA TYR A 75 11.36 12.52 10.42
C TYR A 75 11.02 11.38 11.39
N ARG A 76 10.48 10.25 10.91
CA ARG A 76 10.20 9.07 11.74
C ARG A 76 11.47 8.51 12.40
N SER A 77 12.61 8.59 11.72
CA SER A 77 13.91 8.18 12.27
C SER A 77 14.45 9.13 13.35
N ARG A 78 13.96 10.38 13.40
CA ARG A 78 14.45 11.41 14.35
C ARG A 78 13.66 11.46 15.65
N LEU A 79 12.41 11.00 15.66
CA LEU A 79 11.53 11.00 16.83
C LEU A 79 11.85 9.89 17.86
N VAL A 80 12.83 9.03 17.58
CA VAL A 80 13.23 7.91 18.46
C VAL A 80 14.45 8.28 19.33
N THR A 81 15.01 9.48 19.16
CA THR A 81 16.00 10.09 20.06
C THR A 81 15.28 11.01 21.04
#